data_AF-A0A8C1Y2V6-F1
#
_entry.id   AF-A0A8C1Y2V6-F1
#
_cell.length_a   1.000
_cell.length_b   1.000
_cell.length_c   1.000
_cell.angle_alpha   90.00
_cell.angle_beta   90.00
_cell.angle_gamma   90.00
#
_symmetry.space_group_name_H-M   'P 1'
#
loop_
_entity.id
_entity.type
_entity.pdbx_description
1 polymer ?
#
loop_
_entity_poly.entity_id
_entity_poly.type
_entity_poly.pdbx_seq_one_letter_code
_entity_poly.pdbx_strand_id
1 'polypeptide(L)'
;MAATAVGNDLIDNDLPTSVRLLNSLTEQVASVTSHVRDLIKKVREKAYQTSKGLSFLDLKYHLLLFYLQDITHLISLKTEGESLKDNSAIHRLVTIRTVLEKMRPLDQKLKYQIDKLVRTAVTGSLAENDPLHFRPNPQNLVSKLSESENSDDEGEGGKSKGVKEPSASRKYIPPRIAPMHYDGDMTEADRQKEQIDKQKRAALRSSVIQELRQQYSDAPEEIRDRRDFQTERESREEMNRKNYEESMLVRLSTPREQRFRKRGMVGMTSQLSSITRFSDITALTGGEAQDTDNPKPKKKKKMIKKGKKKVVRKRK
;
A
#
# COMPACT_ATOMS: atom_id res chain seq x y z
N MET A 1 -14.15 27.35 -62.70
CA MET A 1 -14.35 25.89 -62.84
C MET A 1 -13.49 25.05 -61.88
N ALA A 2 -12.38 25.53 -61.31
CA ALA A 2 -11.58 24.74 -60.37
C ALA A 2 -12.18 24.60 -58.95
N ALA A 3 -12.88 25.62 -58.43
CA ALA A 3 -13.46 25.60 -57.08
C ALA A 3 -14.63 24.60 -56.91
N THR A 4 -15.36 24.31 -57.99
CA THR A 4 -16.48 23.37 -57.99
C THR A 4 -16.03 21.91 -58.03
N ALA A 5 -14.87 21.62 -58.62
CA ALA A 5 -14.30 20.27 -58.65
C ALA A 5 -13.77 19.86 -57.26
N VAL A 6 -13.07 20.77 -56.56
CA VAL A 6 -12.58 20.54 -55.19
C VAL A 6 -13.72 20.35 -54.19
N GLY A 7 -14.85 21.04 -54.37
CA GLY A 7 -16.05 20.85 -53.56
C GLY A 7 -16.69 19.47 -53.73
N ASN A 8 -16.71 18.93 -54.96
CA ASN A 8 -17.25 17.60 -55.24
C ASN A 8 -16.39 16.48 -54.65
N ASP A 9 -15.06 16.59 -54.73
CA ASP A 9 -14.15 15.61 -54.14
C ASP A 9 -14.27 15.54 -52.60
N LEU A 10 -14.52 16.68 -51.94
CA LEU A 10 -14.76 16.72 -50.49
C LEU A 10 -16.10 16.07 -50.12
N ILE A 11 -17.16 16.37 -50.89
CA ILE A 11 -18.49 15.79 -50.69
C ILE A 11 -18.45 14.26 -50.88
N ASP A 12 -17.77 13.77 -51.91
CA ASP A 12 -17.68 12.35 -52.22
C ASP A 12 -16.93 11.55 -51.13
N ASN A 13 -16.03 12.19 -50.39
CA ASN A 13 -15.32 11.59 -49.25
C ASN A 13 -16.10 11.70 -47.92
N ASP A 14 -16.76 12.83 -47.67
CA ASP A 14 -17.46 13.10 -46.42
C ASP A 14 -18.84 12.43 -46.32
N LEU A 15 -19.52 12.26 -47.46
CA LEU A 15 -20.86 11.66 -47.52
C LEU A 15 -20.90 10.19 -47.04
N PRO A 16 -20.02 9.27 -47.50
CA PRO A 16 -19.99 7.90 -46.98
C PRO A 16 -19.61 7.86 -45.50
N THR A 17 -18.74 8.75 -45.06
CA THR A 17 -18.30 8.86 -43.66
C THR A 17 -19.45 9.34 -42.76
N SER A 18 -20.19 10.35 -43.21
CA SER A 18 -21.35 10.89 -42.52
C SER A 18 -22.47 9.85 -42.39
N VAL A 19 -22.77 9.11 -43.47
CA VAL A 19 -23.78 8.04 -43.45
C VAL A 19 -23.40 6.94 -42.47
N ARG A 20 -22.12 6.53 -42.42
CA ARG A 20 -21.62 5.56 -41.43
C ARG A 20 -21.79 6.06 -39.99
N LEU A 21 -21.42 7.31 -39.73
CA LEU A 21 -21.56 7.92 -38.40
C LEU A 21 -23.03 8.03 -37.97
N LEU A 22 -23.93 8.36 -38.89
CA LEU A 22 -25.36 8.47 -38.63
C LEU A 22 -25.98 7.10 -38.30
N ASN A 23 -25.59 6.05 -39.03
CA ASN A 23 -25.98 4.68 -38.69
C ASN A 23 -25.42 4.22 -37.34
N SER A 24 -24.16 4.55 -37.03
CA SER A 24 -23.58 4.25 -35.72
C SER A 24 -24.32 4.97 -34.59
N LEU A 25 -24.71 6.23 -34.82
CA LEU A 25 -25.49 7.01 -33.85
C LEU A 25 -26.87 6.39 -33.61
N THR A 26 -27.58 5.96 -34.66
CA THR A 26 -28.89 5.32 -34.50
C THR A 26 -28.81 4.01 -33.73
N GLU A 27 -27.78 3.19 -33.99
CA GLU A 27 -27.49 1.97 -33.23
C GLU A 27 -27.19 2.27 -31.76
N GLN A 28 -26.35 3.28 -31.49
CA GLN A 28 -26.02 3.70 -30.11
C GLN A 28 -27.25 4.21 -29.36
N VAL A 29 -28.10 5.02 -30.01
CA VAL A 29 -29.35 5.53 -29.41
C VAL A 29 -30.32 4.37 -29.13
N ALA A 30 -30.46 3.41 -30.05
CA ALA A 30 -31.28 2.23 -29.82
C ALA A 30 -30.79 1.40 -28.63
N SER A 31 -29.47 1.18 -28.54
CA SER A 31 -28.84 0.48 -27.42
C SER A 31 -29.01 1.23 -26.09
N VAL A 32 -28.74 2.53 -26.03
CA VAL A 32 -28.90 3.32 -24.79
C VAL A 32 -30.37 3.34 -24.35
N THR A 33 -31.31 3.51 -25.28
CA THR A 33 -32.73 3.52 -24.94
C THR A 33 -33.23 2.15 -24.45
N SER A 34 -32.72 1.02 -24.96
CA SER A 34 -33.07 -0.30 -24.40
C SER A 34 -32.54 -0.47 -22.98
N HIS A 35 -31.26 -0.12 -22.73
CA HIS A 35 -30.65 -0.19 -21.41
C HIS A 35 -31.40 0.67 -20.38
N VAL A 36 -31.78 1.90 -20.75
CA VAL A 36 -32.55 2.79 -19.86
C VAL A 36 -33.93 2.22 -19.57
N ARG A 37 -34.64 1.66 -20.57
CA ARG A 37 -35.95 1.01 -20.35
C ARG A 37 -35.83 -0.18 -19.40
N ASP A 38 -34.80 -0.99 -19.53
CA ASP A 38 -34.57 -2.14 -18.64
C ASP A 38 -34.23 -1.70 -17.23
N LEU A 39 -33.44 -0.63 -17.07
CA LEU A 39 -33.14 -0.06 -15.77
C LEU A 39 -34.41 0.49 -15.08
N ILE A 40 -35.26 1.19 -15.83
CA ILE A 40 -36.54 1.71 -15.31
C ILE A 40 -37.44 0.56 -14.81
N LYS A 41 -37.51 -0.56 -15.54
CA LYS A 41 -38.26 -1.74 -15.09
C LYS A 41 -37.71 -2.27 -13.75
N LYS A 42 -36.40 -2.48 -13.66
CA LYS A 42 -35.73 -2.96 -12.43
C LYS A 42 -35.94 -2.02 -11.23
N VAL A 43 -35.95 -0.71 -11.47
CA VAL A 43 -36.23 0.30 -10.44
C VAL A 43 -37.69 0.23 -9.97
N ARG A 44 -38.65 0.10 -10.90
CA ARG A 44 -40.09 -0.06 -10.55
C ARG A 44 -40.35 -1.34 -9.77
N GLU A 45 -39.64 -2.41 -10.10
CA GLU A 45 -39.68 -3.69 -9.40
C GLU A 45 -38.95 -3.66 -8.05
N LYS A 46 -38.33 -2.53 -7.66
CA LYS A 46 -37.51 -2.36 -6.46
C LYS A 46 -36.42 -3.45 -6.32
N ALA A 47 -35.86 -3.90 -7.44
CA ALA A 47 -34.84 -4.93 -7.46
C ALA A 47 -33.55 -4.50 -6.73
N TYR A 48 -33.32 -3.20 -6.57
CA TYR A 48 -32.18 -2.63 -5.85
C TYR A 48 -32.63 -2.01 -4.51
N GLN A 49 -32.30 -2.62 -3.37
CA GLN A 49 -32.44 -1.96 -2.07
C GLN A 49 -31.32 -0.93 -1.85
N THR A 50 -31.61 0.35 -2.08
CA THR A 50 -30.68 1.46 -1.85
C THR A 50 -30.66 1.98 -0.40
N SER A 51 -31.47 1.41 0.50
CA SER A 51 -31.66 1.90 1.87
C SER A 51 -30.42 1.79 2.77
N LYS A 52 -29.43 0.96 2.42
CA LYS A 52 -28.18 0.77 3.15
C LYS A 52 -26.95 1.09 2.28
N GLY A 53 -27.01 2.19 1.54
CA GLY A 53 -25.93 2.69 0.68
C GLY A 53 -24.89 3.54 1.42
N LEU A 54 -23.72 3.70 0.81
CA LEU A 54 -22.72 4.68 1.23
C LEU A 54 -23.13 6.06 0.69
N SER A 55 -23.58 6.97 1.56
CA SER A 55 -24.03 8.33 1.18
C SER A 55 -22.99 9.10 0.34
N PHE A 56 -21.70 8.89 0.60
CA PHE A 56 -20.62 9.49 -0.20
C PHE A 56 -20.65 9.05 -1.67
N LEU A 57 -20.99 7.79 -1.94
CA LEU A 57 -21.06 7.25 -3.29
C LEU A 57 -22.29 7.80 -4.03
N ASP A 58 -23.41 7.99 -3.32
CA ASP A 58 -24.61 8.63 -3.88
C ASP A 58 -24.31 10.07 -4.32
N LEU A 59 -23.63 10.86 -3.48
CA LEU A 59 -23.19 12.21 -3.83
C LEU A 59 -22.31 12.20 -5.08
N LYS A 60 -21.35 11.28 -5.16
CA LYS A 60 -20.46 11.13 -6.31
C LYS A 60 -21.23 10.81 -7.60
N TYR A 61 -22.22 9.92 -7.52
CA TYR A 61 -23.08 9.60 -8.66
C TYR A 61 -23.94 10.79 -9.10
N HIS A 62 -24.49 11.56 -8.16
CA HIS A 62 -25.22 12.79 -8.49
C HIS A 62 -24.31 13.83 -9.17
N LEU A 63 -23.08 14.02 -8.69
CA LEU A 63 -22.11 14.92 -9.31
C LEU A 63 -21.74 14.47 -10.73
N LEU A 64 -21.52 13.17 -10.94
CA LEU A 64 -21.27 12.60 -12.27
C LEU A 64 -22.46 12.79 -13.21
N LEU A 65 -23.69 12.64 -12.70
CA LEU A 65 -24.90 12.86 -13.47
C LEU A 65 -25.04 14.34 -13.90
N PHE A 66 -24.83 15.28 -12.97
CA PHE A 66 -24.84 16.71 -13.29
C PHE A 66 -23.75 17.08 -14.30
N TYR A 67 -22.56 16.48 -14.19
CA TYR A 67 -21.49 16.66 -15.17
C TYR A 67 -21.91 16.21 -16.57
N LEU A 68 -22.54 15.04 -16.69
CA LEU A 68 -23.04 14.56 -17.98
C LEU A 68 -24.17 15.44 -18.53
N GLN A 69 -25.07 15.93 -17.67
CA GLN A 69 -26.16 16.81 -18.06
C GLN A 69 -25.67 18.16 -18.58
N ASP A 70 -24.67 18.77 -17.91
CA ASP A 70 -24.08 20.02 -18.37
C ASP A 70 -23.31 19.83 -19.69
N ILE A 71 -22.66 18.68 -19.90
CA ILE A 71 -22.01 18.36 -21.18
C ILE A 71 -23.02 18.17 -22.29
N THR A 72 -24.09 17.39 -22.08
CA THR A 72 -25.09 17.16 -23.13
C THR A 72 -25.78 18.47 -23.51
N HIS A 73 -26.03 19.35 -22.54
CA HIS A 73 -26.53 20.69 -22.81
C HIS A 73 -25.55 21.51 -23.68
N LEU A 74 -24.25 21.51 -23.36
CA LEU A 74 -23.24 22.19 -24.19
C LEU A 74 -23.12 21.60 -25.60
N ILE A 75 -23.33 20.28 -25.76
CA ILE A 75 -23.37 19.63 -27.08
C ILE A 75 -24.61 20.07 -27.85
N SER A 76 -25.79 20.16 -27.22
CA SER A 76 -27.02 20.67 -27.87
C SER A 76 -26.82 22.08 -28.41
N LEU A 77 -26.25 22.98 -27.59
CA LEU A 77 -25.98 24.36 -27.98
C LEU A 77 -24.99 24.43 -29.15
N LYS A 78 -23.97 23.56 -29.16
CA LYS A 78 -23.04 23.44 -30.29
C LYS A 78 -23.74 22.99 -31.57
N THR A 79 -24.68 22.04 -31.47
CA THR A 79 -25.41 21.55 -32.64
C THR A 79 -26.43 22.56 -33.17
N GLU A 80 -26.93 23.44 -32.31
CA GLU A 80 -27.82 24.55 -32.67
C GLU A 80 -27.06 25.76 -33.23
N GLY A 81 -25.72 25.77 -33.11
CA GLY A 81 -24.86 26.84 -33.63
C GLY A 81 -24.73 28.06 -32.70
N GLU A 82 -25.13 27.91 -31.43
CA GLU A 82 -25.04 29.00 -30.46
C GLU A 82 -23.59 29.23 -29.98
N SER A 83 -23.30 30.47 -29.59
CA SER A 83 -22.01 30.82 -29.01
C SER A 83 -21.86 30.24 -27.61
N LEU A 84 -20.72 29.58 -27.36
CA LEU A 84 -20.38 29.00 -26.05
C LEU A 84 -19.78 30.02 -25.07
N LYS A 85 -19.54 31.25 -25.51
CA LYS A 85 -18.94 32.28 -24.66
C LYS A 85 -19.92 32.65 -23.54
N ASP A 86 -19.41 32.68 -22.32
CA ASP A 86 -20.12 33.07 -21.08
C ASP A 86 -21.30 32.18 -20.66
N ASN A 87 -21.33 30.92 -21.09
CA ASN A 87 -22.36 29.99 -20.61
C ASN A 87 -22.07 29.53 -19.16
N SER A 88 -23.05 29.75 -18.28
CA SER A 88 -23.06 29.26 -16.89
C SER A 88 -22.78 27.75 -16.76
N ALA A 89 -23.13 26.95 -17.77
CA ALA A 89 -22.85 25.50 -17.81
C ALA A 89 -21.36 25.20 -17.76
N ILE A 90 -20.51 26.03 -18.36
CA ILE A 90 -19.05 25.84 -18.32
C ILE A 90 -18.53 26.07 -16.90
N HIS A 91 -19.02 27.10 -16.21
CA HIS A 91 -18.67 27.35 -14.82
C HIS A 91 -19.11 26.22 -13.89
N ARG A 92 -20.33 25.68 -14.08
CA ARG A 92 -20.80 24.50 -13.34
C ARG A 92 -19.90 23.28 -13.61
N LEU A 93 -19.54 23.04 -14.86
CA LEU A 93 -18.68 21.92 -15.24
C LEU A 93 -17.30 21.97 -14.58
N VAL A 94 -16.67 23.15 -14.59
CA VAL A 94 -15.38 23.39 -13.91
C VAL A 94 -15.56 23.19 -12.40
N THR A 95 -16.63 23.71 -11.81
CA THR A 95 -16.92 23.55 -10.38
C THR A 95 -17.06 22.07 -10.01
N ILE A 96 -17.90 21.32 -10.73
CA ILE A 96 -18.09 19.88 -10.50
C ILE A 96 -16.76 19.12 -10.65
N ARG A 97 -15.95 19.46 -11.67
CA ARG A 97 -14.62 18.86 -11.85
C ARG A 97 -13.69 19.14 -10.67
N THR A 98 -13.66 20.37 -10.16
CA THR A 98 -12.84 20.71 -8.98
C THR A 98 -13.33 19.98 -7.72
N VAL A 99 -14.63 19.83 -7.52
CA VAL A 99 -15.20 19.07 -6.40
C VAL A 99 -14.80 17.60 -6.50
N LEU A 100 -14.94 16.98 -7.68
CA LEU A 100 -14.51 15.59 -7.90
C LEU A 100 -13.00 15.40 -7.63
N GLU A 101 -12.17 16.38 -7.99
CA GLU A 101 -10.74 16.35 -7.67
C GLU A 101 -10.48 16.38 -6.16
N LYS A 102 -11.17 17.26 -5.44
CA LYS A 102 -11.04 17.40 -3.98
C LYS A 102 -11.63 16.22 -3.22
N MET A 103 -12.54 15.45 -3.82
CA MET A 103 -13.10 14.22 -3.23
C MET A 103 -12.15 13.02 -3.34
N ARG A 104 -11.11 13.05 -4.20
CA ARG A 104 -10.20 11.90 -4.41
C ARG A 104 -9.53 11.35 -3.13
N PRO A 105 -9.06 12.17 -2.18
CA PRO A 105 -8.49 11.63 -0.93
C PRO A 105 -9.52 10.87 -0.09
N LEU A 106 -10.80 11.29 -0.13
CA LEU A 106 -11.89 10.59 0.57
C LEU A 106 -12.22 9.26 -0.13
N ASP A 107 -12.24 9.24 -1.46
CA ASP A 107 -12.35 8.00 -2.25
C ASP A 107 -11.27 6.99 -1.85
N GLN A 108 -10.02 7.43 -1.69
CA GLN A 108 -8.91 6.56 -1.30
C GLN A 108 -9.08 6.00 0.13
N LYS A 109 -9.51 6.83 1.09
CA LYS A 109 -9.80 6.39 2.47
C LYS A 109 -10.95 5.38 2.52
N LEU A 110 -11.96 5.56 1.68
CA LEU A 110 -13.13 4.68 1.61
C LEU A 110 -12.91 3.46 0.70
N LYS A 111 -11.86 3.45 -0.14
CA LYS A 111 -11.55 2.37 -1.08
C LYS A 111 -11.56 1.01 -0.40
N TYR A 112 -10.92 0.88 0.77
CA TYR A 112 -10.93 -0.38 1.49
C TYR A 112 -12.34 -0.84 1.90
N GLN A 113 -13.16 0.09 2.38
CA GLN A 113 -14.54 -0.21 2.80
C GLN A 113 -15.41 -0.60 1.60
N ILE A 114 -15.26 0.11 0.47
CA ILE A 114 -15.95 -0.18 -0.78
C ILE A 114 -15.52 -1.56 -1.30
N ASP A 115 -14.21 -1.81 -1.39
CA ASP A 115 -13.67 -3.09 -1.86
C ASP A 115 -14.09 -4.24 -0.95
N LYS A 116 -14.14 -4.01 0.37
CA LYS A 116 -14.64 -4.98 1.35
C LYS A 116 -16.12 -5.29 1.11
N LEU A 117 -16.97 -4.27 0.94
CA LEU A 117 -18.39 -4.46 0.67
C LEU A 117 -18.64 -5.19 -0.65
N VAL A 118 -17.91 -4.82 -1.71
CA VAL A 118 -17.96 -5.50 -3.01
C VAL A 118 -17.53 -6.96 -2.88
N ARG A 119 -16.42 -7.23 -2.19
CA ARG A 119 -15.97 -8.62 -1.93
C ARG A 119 -17.02 -9.40 -1.15
N THR A 120 -17.61 -8.83 -0.10
CA THR A 120 -18.66 -9.52 0.66
C THR A 120 -19.91 -9.80 -0.18
N ALA A 121 -20.30 -8.89 -1.07
CA ALA A 121 -21.42 -9.11 -1.97
C ALA A 121 -21.15 -10.21 -3.00
N VAL A 122 -19.92 -10.31 -3.51
CA VAL A 122 -19.54 -11.32 -4.53
C VAL A 122 -19.24 -12.69 -3.93
N THR A 123 -18.56 -12.75 -2.78
CA THR A 123 -18.06 -14.01 -2.19
C THR A 123 -18.83 -14.48 -0.96
N GLY A 124 -19.73 -13.66 -0.41
CA GLY A 124 -20.54 -14.01 0.76
C GLY A 124 -19.76 -14.21 2.07
N SER A 125 -18.44 -13.97 2.08
CA SER A 125 -17.56 -14.16 3.23
C SER A 125 -16.59 -12.99 3.42
N LEU A 126 -16.30 -12.65 4.68
CA LEU A 126 -15.26 -11.68 5.05
C LEU A 126 -13.90 -12.38 4.99
N ALA A 127 -12.91 -11.77 4.34
CA ALA A 127 -11.57 -12.36 4.23
C ALA A 127 -10.95 -12.61 5.62
N GLU A 128 -10.35 -13.79 5.83
CA GLU A 128 -9.70 -14.19 7.09
C GLU A 128 -8.56 -13.25 7.53
N ASN A 129 -8.01 -12.47 6.58
CA ASN A 129 -6.91 -11.53 6.81
C ASN A 129 -7.35 -10.06 6.62
N ASP A 130 -8.44 -9.65 7.26
CA ASP A 130 -8.88 -8.24 7.28
C ASP A 130 -8.12 -7.45 8.37
N PRO A 131 -7.31 -6.42 8.02
CA PRO A 131 -6.61 -5.58 8.99
C PRO A 131 -7.53 -4.88 10.01
N LEU A 132 -8.81 -4.68 9.68
CA LEU A 132 -9.80 -4.08 10.59
C LEU A 132 -10.47 -5.11 11.51
N HIS A 133 -10.24 -6.41 11.34
CA HIS A 133 -10.75 -7.45 12.24
C HIS A 133 -10.10 -7.39 13.64
N PHE A 134 -8.97 -6.69 13.77
CA PHE A 134 -8.30 -6.48 15.06
C PHE A 134 -8.90 -5.35 15.90
N ARG A 135 -9.96 -4.68 15.41
CA ARG A 135 -10.69 -3.72 16.25
C ARG A 135 -11.42 -4.46 17.38
N PRO A 136 -11.45 -3.89 18.60
CA PRO A 136 -12.25 -4.46 19.68
C PRO A 136 -13.72 -4.53 19.22
N ASN A 137 -14.27 -5.75 19.17
CA ASN A 137 -15.69 -5.96 18.90
C ASN A 137 -16.44 -5.97 20.24
N PRO A 138 -17.17 -4.90 20.60
CA PRO A 138 -17.88 -4.83 21.89
C PRO A 138 -19.00 -5.87 22.00
N GLN A 139 -19.60 -6.31 20.89
CA GLN A 139 -20.57 -7.41 20.88
C GLN A 139 -20.01 -8.74 21.40
N ASN A 140 -18.70 -8.97 21.27
CA ASN A 140 -18.04 -10.18 21.77
C ASN A 140 -17.85 -10.18 23.30
N LEU A 141 -18.12 -9.05 23.96
CA LEU A 141 -18.16 -8.91 25.41
C LEU A 141 -19.57 -9.14 25.97
N VAL A 142 -20.61 -8.84 25.18
CA VAL A 142 -22.01 -8.91 25.61
C VAL A 142 -22.48 -10.37 25.73
N SER A 143 -22.05 -11.26 24.81
CA SER A 143 -22.39 -12.68 24.89
C SER A 143 -21.89 -13.35 26.17
N LYS A 144 -20.76 -12.89 26.72
CA LYS A 144 -20.20 -13.40 27.97
C LYS A 144 -20.91 -12.90 29.23
N LEU A 145 -21.66 -11.81 29.13
CA LEU A 145 -22.45 -11.27 30.24
C LEU A 145 -23.85 -11.91 30.29
N SER A 146 -24.45 -12.20 29.14
CA SER A 146 -25.76 -12.87 29.06
C SER A 146 -25.72 -14.36 29.42
N GLU A 147 -24.56 -15.00 29.32
CA GLU A 147 -24.38 -16.43 29.64
C GLU A 147 -24.09 -16.69 31.12
N SER A 148 -23.98 -15.64 31.95
CA SER A 148 -23.82 -15.78 33.40
C SER A 148 -25.15 -15.85 34.17
N GLU A 149 -26.31 -15.70 33.51
CA GLU A 149 -27.61 -15.60 34.19
C GLU A 149 -28.69 -16.62 33.76
N ASN A 150 -28.40 -17.59 32.90
CA ASN A 150 -29.35 -18.67 32.61
C ASN A 150 -28.64 -20.02 32.51
N SER A 151 -28.57 -20.73 33.64
CA SER A 151 -28.41 -22.19 33.65
C SER A 151 -29.77 -22.85 33.77
N ASP A 152 -29.92 -23.99 33.07
CA ASP A 152 -31.05 -24.92 33.01
C ASP A 152 -32.03 -24.70 31.84
N ASP A 153 -31.86 -25.47 30.75
CA ASP A 153 -32.79 -26.56 30.39
C ASP A 153 -32.30 -27.33 29.14
N GLU A 154 -32.56 -28.64 29.12
CA GLU A 154 -32.20 -29.61 28.07
C GLU A 154 -33.04 -29.45 26.79
N GLY A 155 -32.49 -29.71 25.60
CA GLY A 155 -33.29 -29.72 24.38
C GLY A 155 -32.52 -29.92 23.05
N GLU A 156 -32.93 -30.96 22.33
CA GLU A 156 -32.37 -31.56 21.12
C GLU A 156 -32.33 -30.68 19.85
N GLY A 157 -31.37 -30.97 18.95
CA GLY A 157 -31.59 -30.96 17.49
C GLY A 157 -31.27 -29.69 16.68
N GLY A 158 -30.27 -29.78 15.78
CA GLY A 158 -30.19 -28.87 14.62
C GLY A 158 -28.78 -28.56 14.11
N LYS A 159 -28.25 -29.38 13.19
CA LYS A 159 -26.99 -29.11 12.47
C LYS A 159 -27.13 -27.83 11.63
N SER A 160 -26.44 -26.75 12.04
CA SER A 160 -26.04 -25.67 11.14
C SER A 160 -24.52 -25.46 11.26
N LYS A 161 -23.83 -25.39 10.11
CA LYS A 161 -22.39 -25.16 10.03
C LYS A 161 -22.08 -23.70 10.38
N GLY A 162 -22.14 -23.37 11.66
CA GLY A 162 -21.57 -22.18 12.27
C GLY A 162 -20.22 -22.52 12.91
N VAL A 163 -19.33 -21.53 12.94
CA VAL A 163 -17.96 -21.55 13.48
C VAL A 163 -17.85 -22.41 14.75
N LYS A 164 -16.90 -23.36 14.77
CA LYS A 164 -16.60 -24.19 15.96
C LYS A 164 -16.33 -23.29 17.16
N GLU A 165 -17.27 -23.23 18.10
CA GLU A 165 -17.03 -22.70 19.43
C GLU A 165 -15.94 -23.55 20.12
N PRO A 166 -14.92 -22.94 20.74
CA PRO A 166 -13.96 -23.70 21.49
C PRO A 166 -14.62 -24.13 22.80
N SER A 167 -14.67 -25.44 23.02
CA SER A 167 -15.04 -26.05 24.30
C SER A 167 -14.37 -25.34 25.48
N ALA A 168 -15.15 -25.15 26.54
CA ALA A 168 -14.78 -24.49 27.79
C ALA A 168 -13.60 -25.18 28.49
N SER A 169 -12.36 -24.89 28.07
CA SER A 169 -11.11 -25.19 28.81
C SER A 169 -9.83 -24.65 28.13
N ARG A 170 -9.91 -23.79 27.12
CA ARG A 170 -8.69 -23.23 26.50
C ARG A 170 -8.27 -21.94 27.19
N LYS A 171 -7.11 -22.01 27.85
CA LYS A 171 -6.34 -20.89 28.40
C LYS A 171 -6.30 -19.75 27.37
N TYR A 172 -6.83 -18.58 27.73
CA TYR A 172 -6.78 -17.40 26.86
C TYR A 172 -5.32 -17.03 26.58
N ILE A 173 -4.91 -17.06 25.31
CA ILE A 173 -3.59 -16.62 24.87
C ILE A 173 -3.79 -15.28 24.15
N PRO A 174 -3.34 -14.16 24.72
CA PRO A 174 -3.39 -12.88 24.03
C PRO A 174 -2.60 -12.97 22.71
N PRO A 175 -3.13 -12.43 21.61
CA PRO A 175 -2.39 -12.36 20.36
C PRO A 175 -1.11 -11.54 20.57
N ARG A 176 0.02 -12.09 20.13
CA ARG A 176 1.31 -11.40 20.19
C ARG A 176 1.39 -10.39 19.04
N ILE A 177 1.03 -9.15 19.32
CA ILE A 177 1.17 -8.05 18.37
C ILE A 177 2.63 -7.57 18.43
N ALA A 178 3.37 -7.72 17.33
CA ALA A 178 4.67 -7.09 17.18
C ALA A 178 4.46 -5.61 16.85
N PRO A 179 5.19 -4.67 17.48
CA PRO A 179 5.15 -3.27 17.09
C PRO A 179 5.55 -3.14 15.62
N MET A 180 4.62 -2.70 14.77
CA MET A 180 4.91 -2.28 13.41
C MET A 180 5.04 -0.77 13.41
N HIS A 181 6.10 -0.26 12.78
CA HIS A 181 6.24 1.17 12.51
C HIS A 181 5.09 1.61 11.61
N TYR A 182 4.43 2.73 11.97
CA TYR A 182 3.38 3.31 11.15
C TYR A 182 4.04 4.17 10.08
N ASP A 183 4.05 3.68 8.84
CA ASP A 183 4.67 4.36 7.70
C ASP A 183 3.81 5.53 7.16
N GLY A 184 2.76 5.98 7.87
CA GLY A 184 1.91 7.09 7.43
C GLY A 184 1.11 6.82 6.14
N ASP A 185 0.64 7.90 5.50
CA ASP A 185 0.00 7.91 4.16
C ASP A 185 1.05 7.81 3.03
N MET A 186 2.17 7.10 3.23
CA MET A 186 3.26 7.05 2.25
C MET A 186 2.89 6.11 1.11
N THR A 187 2.82 6.67 -0.09
CA THR A 187 2.56 5.94 -1.33
C THR A 187 3.64 4.88 -1.58
N GLU A 188 3.32 3.80 -2.30
CA GLU A 188 4.31 2.76 -2.67
C GLU A 188 5.54 3.36 -3.39
N ALA A 189 5.32 4.42 -4.19
CA ALA A 189 6.37 5.20 -4.83
C ALA A 189 7.30 5.90 -3.83
N ASP A 190 6.78 6.43 -2.72
CA ASP A 190 7.60 7.11 -1.72
C ASP A 190 8.38 6.11 -0.87
N ARG A 191 7.82 4.92 -0.63
CA ARG A 191 8.55 3.81 -0.01
C ARG A 191 9.72 3.35 -0.88
N GLN A 192 9.54 3.29 -2.20
CA GLN A 192 10.62 2.98 -3.14
C GLN A 192 11.69 4.07 -3.15
N LYS A 193 11.29 5.35 -3.15
CA LYS A 193 12.24 6.48 -3.05
C LYS A 193 13.05 6.42 -1.76
N GLU A 194 12.42 6.14 -0.62
CA GLU A 194 13.14 6.02 0.65
C GLU A 194 14.15 4.86 0.63
N GLN A 195 13.79 3.73 0.01
CA GLN A 195 14.72 2.62 -0.18
C GLN A 195 15.90 3.01 -1.07
N ILE A 196 15.65 3.70 -2.18
CA ILE A 196 16.69 4.21 -3.09
C ILE A 196 17.58 5.21 -2.36
N ASP A 197 17.01 6.14 -1.59
CA ASP A 197 17.76 7.14 -0.83
C ASP A 197 18.61 6.50 0.27
N LYS A 198 18.08 5.45 0.92
CA LYS A 198 18.83 4.65 1.89
C LYS A 198 20.00 3.92 1.23
N GLN A 199 19.80 3.35 0.04
CA GLN A 199 20.87 2.72 -0.74
C GLN A 199 21.92 3.74 -1.20
N LYS A 200 21.50 4.91 -1.69
CA LYS A 200 22.40 6.03 -2.03
C LYS A 200 23.22 6.48 -0.83
N ARG A 201 22.59 6.66 0.34
CA ARG A 201 23.30 7.02 1.58
C ARG A 201 24.27 5.93 2.02
N ALA A 202 23.94 4.65 1.81
CA ALA A 202 24.84 3.54 2.09
C ALA A 202 26.03 3.50 1.11
N ALA A 203 25.77 3.71 -0.18
CA ALA A 203 26.80 3.80 -1.22
C ALA A 203 27.76 4.97 -0.95
N LEU A 204 27.26 6.15 -0.58
CA LEU A 204 28.09 7.30 -0.19
C LEU A 204 28.93 7.04 1.08
N ARG A 205 28.50 6.10 1.92
CA ARG A 205 29.22 5.65 3.12
C ARG A 205 30.15 4.46 2.84
N SER A 206 30.26 4.02 1.58
CA SER A 206 31.22 3.01 1.18
C SER A 206 32.65 3.50 1.37
N SER A 207 33.57 2.58 1.68
CA SER A 207 34.98 2.92 1.90
C SER A 207 35.59 3.60 0.67
N VAL A 208 35.29 3.10 -0.53
CA VAL A 208 35.81 3.63 -1.80
C VAL A 208 35.35 5.07 -2.04
N ILE A 209 34.05 5.35 -1.86
CA ILE A 209 33.53 6.71 -2.09
C ILE A 209 34.00 7.67 -1.01
N GLN A 210 34.12 7.21 0.24
CA GLN A 210 34.64 8.03 1.34
C GLN A 210 36.11 8.43 1.10
N GLU A 211 36.95 7.50 0.65
CA GLU A 211 38.35 7.77 0.33
C GLU A 211 38.50 8.72 -0.86
N LEU A 212 37.74 8.50 -1.94
CA LEU A 212 37.68 9.45 -3.06
C LEU A 212 37.26 10.84 -2.58
N ARG A 213 36.23 10.92 -1.73
CA ARG A 213 35.78 12.20 -1.18
C ARG A 213 36.86 12.90 -0.35
N GLN A 214 37.66 12.16 0.41
CA GLN A 214 38.78 12.71 1.19
C GLN A 214 39.87 13.26 0.27
N GLN A 215 40.25 12.52 -0.78
CA GLN A 215 41.29 12.93 -1.73
C GLN A 215 40.95 14.22 -2.48
N TYR A 216 39.67 14.43 -2.82
CA TYR A 216 39.22 15.63 -3.53
C TYR A 216 38.70 16.74 -2.62
N SER A 217 38.71 16.56 -1.29
CA SER A 217 38.28 17.59 -0.36
C SER A 217 39.47 18.35 0.23
N ASP A 218 39.43 19.68 0.18
CA ASP A 218 40.41 20.55 0.86
C ASP A 218 40.11 20.72 2.37
N ALA A 219 39.18 19.93 2.92
CA ALA A 219 38.83 19.98 4.33
C ALA A 219 39.95 19.36 5.19
N PRO A 220 40.35 19.99 6.30
CA PRO A 220 41.39 19.45 7.16
C PRO A 220 40.96 18.11 7.78
N GLU A 221 41.86 17.13 7.75
CA GLU A 221 41.64 15.83 8.38
C GLU A 221 42.04 15.85 9.87
N GLU A 222 41.21 15.24 10.72
CA GLU A 222 41.53 15.08 12.14
C GLU A 222 42.47 13.88 12.32
N ILE A 223 43.78 14.14 12.34
CA ILE A 223 44.80 13.13 12.61
C ILE A 223 44.88 12.87 14.11
N ARG A 224 44.60 11.65 14.54
CA ARG A 224 44.75 11.21 15.95
C ARG A 224 46.01 10.37 16.12
N ASP A 225 46.61 10.44 17.31
CA ASP A 225 47.89 9.78 17.65
C ASP A 225 47.86 8.24 17.57
N ARG A 226 46.68 7.62 17.55
CA ARG A 226 46.51 6.17 17.30
C ARG A 226 45.78 5.94 15.99
N ARG A 227 46.54 5.64 14.94
CA ARG A 227 46.02 5.30 13.61
C ARG A 227 45.53 3.85 13.57
N ASP A 228 44.32 3.62 14.04
CA ASP A 228 43.60 2.39 13.71
C ASP A 228 42.48 2.76 12.72
N PHE A 229 42.70 2.54 11.41
CA PHE A 229 41.72 2.84 10.34
C PHE A 229 40.34 2.18 10.55
N GLN A 230 40.25 1.13 11.38
CA GLN A 230 39.00 0.47 11.75
C GLN A 230 38.27 1.08 12.93
N THR A 231 38.96 1.90 13.74
CA THR A 231 38.34 2.57 14.88
C THR A 231 37.50 3.76 14.47
N GLU A 232 37.51 4.21 13.21
CA GLU A 232 36.76 5.42 12.87
C GLU A 232 35.24 5.22 13.03
N ARG A 233 34.71 4.08 12.57
CA ARG A 233 33.29 3.75 12.76
C ARG A 233 32.96 3.53 14.23
N GLU A 234 33.79 2.80 14.96
CA GLU A 234 33.61 2.55 16.39
C GLU A 234 33.70 3.83 17.22
N SER A 235 34.65 4.70 16.88
CA SER A 235 34.87 6.03 17.45
C SER A 235 33.67 6.92 17.19
N ARG A 236 33.13 6.95 15.96
CA ARG A 236 31.89 7.67 15.64
C ARG A 236 30.72 7.12 16.46
N GLU A 237 30.58 5.81 16.59
CA GLU A 237 29.54 5.17 17.42
C GLU A 237 29.72 5.50 18.92
N GLU A 238 30.95 5.58 19.41
CA GLU A 238 31.28 5.97 20.79
C GLU A 238 31.06 7.46 21.04
N MET A 239 31.40 8.33 20.10
CA MET A 239 31.09 9.76 20.13
C MET A 239 29.58 9.99 20.11
N ASN A 240 28.85 9.31 19.22
CA ASN A 240 27.38 9.37 19.19
C ASN A 240 26.78 8.91 20.52
N ARG A 241 27.34 7.86 21.13
CA ARG A 241 26.92 7.40 22.44
C ARG A 241 27.20 8.42 23.53
N LYS A 242 28.39 9.04 23.54
CA LYS A 242 28.73 10.13 24.48
C LYS A 242 27.76 11.30 24.32
N ASN A 243 27.54 11.76 23.10
CA ASN A 243 26.61 12.85 22.79
C ASN A 243 25.19 12.52 23.28
N TYR A 244 24.73 11.28 23.11
CA TYR A 244 23.43 10.85 23.64
C TYR A 244 23.41 10.86 25.18
N GLU A 245 24.43 10.26 25.82
CA GLU A 245 24.55 10.21 27.28
C GLU A 245 24.65 11.62 27.90
N GLU A 246 25.31 12.57 27.23
CA GLU A 246 25.41 13.98 27.64
C GLU A 246 24.09 14.74 27.42
N SER A 247 23.43 14.54 26.28
CA SER A 247 22.15 15.21 25.99
C SER A 247 21.01 14.75 26.91
N MET A 248 20.99 13.46 27.25
CA MET A 248 19.97 12.84 28.10
C MET A 248 20.41 12.72 29.57
N LEU A 249 21.68 13.03 29.89
CA LEU A 249 22.30 12.91 31.21
C LEU A 249 22.16 11.51 31.86
N VAL A 250 22.09 10.45 31.05
CA VAL A 250 21.91 9.06 31.51
C VAL A 250 22.91 8.14 30.81
N ARG A 251 23.68 7.36 31.59
CA ARG A 251 24.62 6.37 31.04
C ARG A 251 23.91 5.15 30.47
N LEU A 252 24.29 4.74 29.25
CA LEU A 252 23.74 3.55 28.61
C LEU A 252 24.54 2.30 29.01
N SER A 253 23.89 1.25 29.51
CA SER A 253 24.60 -0.01 29.81
C SER A 253 24.88 -0.81 28.53
N THR A 254 26.06 -1.41 28.42
CA THR A 254 26.40 -2.28 27.28
C THR A 254 26.12 -3.75 27.60
N PRO A 255 25.30 -4.46 26.81
CA PRO A 255 25.06 -5.87 27.03
C PRO A 255 26.33 -6.69 26.78
N ARG A 256 26.45 -7.81 27.51
CA ARG A 256 27.63 -8.70 27.46
C ARG A 256 27.95 -9.17 26.04
N GLU A 257 26.94 -9.43 25.22
CA GLU A 257 27.11 -9.83 23.82
C GLU A 257 27.81 -8.76 22.97
N GLN A 258 27.42 -7.49 23.11
CA GLN A 258 28.06 -6.39 22.38
C GLN A 258 29.53 -6.22 22.78
N ARG A 259 29.86 -6.42 24.06
CA ARG A 259 31.25 -6.40 24.54
C ARG A 259 32.10 -7.49 23.89
N PHE A 260 31.57 -8.71 23.77
CA PHE A 260 32.26 -9.80 23.07
C PHE A 260 32.45 -9.52 21.58
N ARG A 261 31.44 -8.94 20.91
CA ARG A 261 31.54 -8.54 19.50
C ARG A 261 32.62 -7.49 19.28
N LYS A 262 32.66 -6.45 20.12
CA LYS A 262 33.73 -5.44 20.10
C LYS A 262 35.12 -6.08 20.27
N ARG A 263 35.27 -7.00 21.22
CA ARG A 263 36.56 -7.71 21.43
C ARG A 263 36.97 -8.57 20.23
N GLY A 264 36.01 -9.16 19.52
CA GLY A 264 36.27 -9.93 18.30
C GLY A 264 36.65 -9.07 17.09
N MET A 265 36.29 -7.78 17.10
CA MET A 265 36.55 -6.85 16.00
C MET A 265 37.99 -6.34 15.95
N VAL A 266 38.69 -6.37 17.09
CA VAL A 266 40.10 -5.95 17.25
C VAL A 266 41.10 -6.96 16.63
N GLY A 267 40.64 -8.12 16.13
CA GLY A 267 41.52 -9.12 15.50
C GLY A 267 41.87 -8.79 14.05
N MET A 268 43.13 -9.01 13.65
CA MET A 268 43.70 -8.75 12.31
C MET A 268 42.88 -9.31 11.11
N THR A 269 42.02 -10.30 11.33
CA THR A 269 41.16 -10.87 10.28
C THR A 269 40.01 -9.95 9.85
N SER A 270 39.57 -9.04 10.73
CA SER A 270 38.56 -8.03 10.39
C SER A 270 39.17 -6.97 9.45
N GLN A 271 40.46 -6.64 9.59
CA GLN A 271 41.21 -5.64 8.83
C GLN A 271 41.18 -5.93 7.32
N LEU A 272 41.39 -7.19 6.94
CA LEU A 272 41.35 -7.60 5.54
C LEU A 272 39.94 -7.61 4.93
N SER A 273 38.90 -7.62 5.78
CA SER A 273 37.51 -7.65 5.34
C SER A 273 36.94 -6.28 4.98
N SER A 274 37.57 -5.18 5.40
CA SER A 274 37.19 -3.82 4.96
C SER A 274 37.79 -3.49 3.59
N ILE A 275 39.02 -3.95 3.33
CA ILE A 275 39.70 -3.76 2.04
C ILE A 275 39.00 -4.52 0.90
N THR A 276 38.37 -5.66 1.21
CA THR A 276 37.68 -6.49 0.20
C THR A 276 36.19 -6.17 0.06
N ARG A 277 35.63 -5.23 0.84
CA ARG A 277 34.23 -4.79 0.72
C ARG A 277 34.09 -3.63 -0.24
N PHE A 278 34.05 -3.94 -1.53
CA PHE A 278 33.48 -3.05 -2.55
C PHE A 278 31.96 -3.15 -2.43
N SER A 279 31.36 -2.37 -1.53
CA SER A 279 29.89 -2.34 -1.41
C SER A 279 29.26 -1.80 -2.69
N ASP A 280 28.07 -2.28 -3.04
CA ASP A 280 27.34 -1.89 -4.24
C ASP A 280 27.21 -0.36 -4.38
N ILE A 281 27.89 0.19 -5.40
CA ILE A 281 27.84 1.60 -5.80
C ILE A 281 26.77 1.82 -6.89
N THR A 282 26.07 0.76 -7.31
CA THR A 282 25.07 0.76 -8.39
C THR A 282 23.99 1.84 -8.20
N ALA A 283 23.58 2.09 -6.95
CA ALA A 283 22.63 3.15 -6.60
C ALA A 283 23.13 4.58 -6.90
N LEU A 284 24.44 4.79 -7.05
CA LEU A 284 25.06 6.08 -7.38
C LEU A 284 25.44 6.18 -8.86
N THR A 285 25.93 5.10 -9.47
CA THR A 285 26.35 5.08 -10.88
C THR A 285 25.20 4.81 -11.87
N GLY A 286 24.00 4.47 -11.40
CA GLY A 286 22.83 4.28 -12.26
C GLY A 286 22.92 3.05 -13.18
N GLY A 287 23.91 2.19 -12.96
CA GLY A 287 24.05 0.92 -13.67
C GLY A 287 23.01 -0.10 -13.19
N GLU A 288 22.60 -1.00 -14.09
CA GLU A 288 21.77 -2.14 -13.72
C GLU A 288 22.44 -2.93 -12.59
N ALA A 289 21.69 -3.19 -11.51
CA ALA A 289 22.19 -3.94 -10.38
C ALA A 289 22.57 -5.35 -10.83
N GLN A 290 23.88 -5.63 -10.97
CA GLN A 290 24.34 -7.00 -10.96
C GLN A 290 24.04 -7.58 -9.58
N ASP A 291 23.29 -8.68 -9.58
CA ASP A 291 22.78 -9.40 -8.41
C ASP A 291 23.94 -10.17 -7.71
N THR A 292 25.06 -9.49 -7.46
CA THR A 292 26.26 -10.04 -6.81
C THR A 292 26.28 -9.63 -5.34
N ASP A 293 25.35 -10.19 -4.58
CA ASP A 293 25.44 -10.47 -3.14
C ASP A 293 24.06 -10.40 -2.48
N ASN A 294 23.16 -11.26 -2.96
CA ASN A 294 22.10 -11.74 -2.10
C ASN A 294 22.65 -12.96 -1.33
N PRO A 295 23.12 -12.84 -0.07
CA PRO A 295 23.39 -14.02 0.72
C PRO A 295 22.05 -14.72 0.93
N LYS A 296 21.76 -15.72 0.09
CA LYS A 296 20.59 -16.58 0.21
C LYS A 296 20.37 -16.86 1.70
N PRO A 297 19.18 -16.57 2.26
CA PRO A 297 18.95 -16.78 3.68
C PRO A 297 19.32 -18.24 3.97
N LYS A 298 20.36 -18.45 4.79
CA LYS A 298 20.83 -19.79 5.15
C LYS A 298 19.59 -20.55 5.62
N LYS A 299 19.12 -21.51 4.81
CA LYS A 299 18.03 -22.41 5.18
C LYS A 299 18.38 -22.93 6.57
N LYS A 300 17.61 -22.56 7.58
CA LYS A 300 17.78 -23.09 8.93
C LYS A 300 17.77 -24.61 8.77
N LYS A 301 18.92 -25.26 8.92
CA LYS A 301 19.00 -26.72 8.98
C LYS A 301 18.03 -27.12 10.07
N LYS A 302 16.92 -27.79 9.71
CA LYS A 302 16.04 -28.42 10.68
C LYS A 302 16.93 -29.35 11.50
N MET A 303 17.17 -28.98 12.76
CA MET A 303 17.76 -29.86 13.75
C MET A 303 16.80 -31.04 13.88
N ILE A 304 17.09 -32.14 13.19
CA ILE A 304 16.43 -33.41 13.43
C ILE A 304 16.74 -33.76 14.89
N LYS A 305 15.73 -33.65 15.76
CA LYS A 305 15.81 -34.15 17.13
C LYS A 305 16.07 -35.65 17.03
N LYS A 306 17.34 -36.08 17.16
CA LYS A 306 17.66 -37.48 17.45
C LYS A 306 16.92 -37.84 18.73
N GLY A 307 15.98 -38.78 18.62
CA GLY A 307 15.25 -39.31 19.76
C GLY A 307 16.25 -39.84 20.80
N LYS A 308 16.10 -39.37 22.05
CA LYS A 308 16.84 -39.93 23.18
C LYS A 308 16.43 -41.39 23.33
N LYS A 309 17.31 -42.34 22.97
CA LYS A 309 17.18 -43.74 23.40
C LYS A 309 17.22 -43.76 24.93
N LYS A 310 16.12 -44.15 25.57
CA LYS A 310 16.07 -44.45 27.00
C LYS A 310 16.98 -45.65 27.26
N VAL A 311 18.15 -45.41 27.85
CA VAL A 311 18.97 -46.46 28.42
C VAL A 311 18.32 -46.87 29.73
N VAL A 312 17.67 -48.03 29.74
CA VAL A 312 17.21 -48.69 30.97
C VAL A 312 18.44 -49.29 31.64
N ARG A 313 18.90 -48.66 32.74
CA ARG A 313 19.88 -49.27 33.64
C ARG A 313 19.16 -50.30 34.50
N LYS A 314 19.38 -51.58 34.25
CA LYS A 314 19.10 -52.65 35.22
C LYS A 314 20.01 -52.44 36.43
N ARG A 315 19.42 -52.22 37.61
CA ARG A 315 20.12 -52.38 38.89
C ARG A 315 20.22 -53.87 39.19
N LYS A 316 21.43 -54.34 39.51
CA LYS A 316 21.64 -55.50 40.37
C LYS A 316 21.44 -55.05 41.81
#